data_AF-A0A958KNF8-F1
#
_entry.id   AF-A0A958KNF8-F1
#
_cell.length_a   1.000
_cell.length_b   1.000
_cell.length_c   1.000
_cell.angle_alpha   90.00
_cell.angle_beta   90.00
_cell.angle_gamma   90.00
#
_symmetry.space_group_name_H-M   'P 1'
#
loop_
_entity.id
_entity.type
_entity.pdbx_description
1 polymer ?
#
loop_
_entity_poly.entity_id
_entity_poly.type
_entity_poly.pdbx_seq_one_letter_code
_entity_poly.pdbx_strand_id
1 'polypeptide(L)'
;MGLIQNMWWVGVMSAPPNNKEEETMTTYSGDDLKGDWEFKILRSQLGSFGKRERLQVILEEEALAGWKLVEKFDAQRIRLKRPSSAKARDGDLKFDPYRTLYPENPFASPAVLVAVGAAIASIGAGFAVFMINQGTWP
;
A
#
# COMPACT_ATOMS: atom_id res chain seq x y z
N MET A 1 -67.93 13.83 -5.19
CA MET A 1 -66.68 13.20 -4.73
C MET A 1 -65.60 14.28 -4.80
N GLY A 2 -65.25 15.01 -3.76
CA GLY A 2 -64.79 14.53 -2.46
C GLY A 2 -63.37 13.96 -2.62
N LEU A 3 -62.31 14.41 -1.95
CA LEU A 3 -62.15 15.38 -0.85
C LEU A 3 -60.60 15.39 -0.58
N ILE A 4 -60.05 16.49 -0.04
CA ILE A 4 -58.78 16.65 0.74
C ILE A 4 -57.42 16.29 0.08
N GLN A 5 -56.51 17.23 -0.19
CA GLN A 5 -55.71 18.12 0.69
C GLN A 5 -54.44 17.47 1.29
N ASN A 6 -53.35 18.25 1.26
CA ASN A 6 -52.19 18.33 2.19
C ASN A 6 -50.82 17.98 1.56
N MET A 7 -49.97 18.97 1.24
CA MET A 7 -49.05 19.69 2.17
C MET A 7 -47.78 18.85 2.43
N TRP A 8 -46.71 19.05 1.66
CA TRP A 8 -45.52 19.85 2.00
C TRP A 8 -44.88 19.54 3.38
N TRP A 9 -43.66 19.00 3.32
CA TRP A 9 -42.60 18.90 4.35
C TRP A 9 -42.88 17.95 5.54
N VAL A 10 -41.95 17.10 5.99
CA VAL A 10 -40.62 17.39 6.56
C VAL A 10 -39.79 16.09 6.59
N GLY A 11 -38.46 16.19 6.39
CA GLY A 11 -37.56 15.22 7.05
C GLY A 11 -36.30 14.78 6.29
N VAL A 12 -35.36 15.71 6.09
CA VAL A 12 -33.89 15.54 6.16
C VAL A 12 -33.35 14.10 6.10
N MET A 13 -32.65 13.78 5.01
CA MET A 13 -31.44 12.96 5.13
C MET A 13 -30.35 13.63 4.29
N SER A 14 -29.47 14.32 5.02
CA SER A 14 -28.30 15.02 4.51
C SER A 14 -27.38 14.01 3.81
N ALA A 15 -27.35 14.00 2.47
CA ALA A 15 -26.27 13.37 1.74
C ALA A 15 -25.04 14.29 1.88
N PRO A 16 -23.90 13.82 2.40
CA PRO A 16 -22.75 14.69 2.66
C PRO A 16 -22.30 15.35 1.35
N PRO A 17 -21.91 16.64 1.39
CA PRO A 17 -21.37 17.35 0.24
C PRO A 17 -19.92 16.92 -0.01
N ASN A 18 -19.66 15.65 -0.30
CA ASN A 18 -18.29 15.18 -0.59
C ASN A 18 -18.10 14.64 -2.02
N ASN A 19 -19.17 14.33 -2.76
CA ASN A 19 -18.99 13.73 -4.09
C ASN A 19 -18.60 14.73 -5.20
N LYS A 20 -18.76 16.04 -5.00
CA LYS A 20 -18.43 17.04 -6.03
C LYS A 20 -16.96 17.50 -6.00
N GLU A 21 -16.29 17.34 -4.86
CA GLU A 21 -14.85 17.62 -4.74
C GLU A 21 -14.01 16.48 -5.31
N GLU A 22 -14.48 15.22 -5.17
CA GLU A 22 -13.80 14.05 -5.73
C GLU A 22 -13.82 14.02 -7.27
N GLU A 23 -14.86 14.57 -7.90
CA GLU A 23 -14.97 14.64 -9.36
C GLU A 23 -14.12 15.77 -10.00
N THR A 24 -13.75 16.81 -9.23
CA THR A 24 -13.01 17.97 -9.76
C THR A 24 -11.49 17.82 -9.75
N MET A 25 -10.93 16.87 -8.98
CA MET A 25 -9.48 16.66 -8.92
C MET A 25 -8.91 15.79 -10.05
N THR A 26 -9.73 15.12 -10.86
CA THR A 26 -9.24 14.33 -12.00
C THR A 26 -9.39 15.09 -13.32
N THR A 27 -8.86 16.32 -13.40
CA THR A 27 -8.64 16.95 -14.70
C THR A 27 -7.38 16.34 -15.32
N TYR A 28 -7.53 15.19 -15.96
CA TYR A 28 -6.51 14.73 -16.89
C TYR A 28 -6.50 15.70 -18.06
N SER A 29 -5.39 16.42 -18.25
CA SER A 29 -5.22 17.21 -19.46
C SER A 29 -5.23 16.25 -20.65
N GLY A 30 -5.97 16.58 -21.71
CA GLY A 30 -6.08 15.70 -22.89
C GLY A 30 -4.75 15.30 -23.54
N ASP A 31 -3.64 15.97 -23.20
CA ASP A 31 -2.28 15.60 -23.60
C ASP A 31 -1.67 14.44 -22.78
N ASP A 32 -2.11 14.18 -21.53
CA ASP A 32 -1.72 12.99 -20.75
C ASP A 32 -2.37 11.70 -21.31
N LEU A 33 -3.47 11.83 -22.07
CA LEU A 33 -4.18 10.73 -22.74
C LEU A 33 -3.72 10.50 -24.19
N LYS A 34 -2.83 11.34 -24.73
CA LYS A 34 -2.37 11.27 -26.13
C LYS A 34 -1.08 10.47 -26.34
N GLY A 35 -0.44 9.99 -25.27
CA GLY A 35 0.70 9.09 -25.39
C GLY A 35 0.31 7.66 -25.05
N ASP A 36 1.05 6.70 -25.56
CA ASP A 36 0.93 5.29 -25.16
C ASP A 36 1.40 5.11 -23.71
N TRP A 37 0.63 5.60 -22.74
CA TRP A 37 0.93 5.53 -21.31
C TRP A 37 0.03 4.51 -20.65
N GLU A 38 0.64 3.58 -19.94
CA GLU A 38 -0.02 2.60 -19.07
C GLU A 38 -0.10 3.16 -17.65
N PHE A 39 -1.23 2.91 -16.98
CA PHE A 39 -1.44 3.30 -15.59
C PHE A 39 -1.77 2.08 -14.74
N LYS A 40 -1.27 2.05 -13.51
CA LYS A 40 -1.66 1.04 -12.51
C LYS A 40 -1.78 1.64 -11.12
N ILE A 41 -2.58 0.98 -10.28
CA ILE A 41 -2.67 1.26 -8.86
C ILE A 41 -1.98 0.13 -8.12
N LEU A 42 -0.88 0.46 -7.42
CA LEU A 42 -0.18 -0.48 -6.57
C LEU A 42 -0.75 -0.36 -5.15
N ARG A 43 -1.05 -1.51 -4.54
CA ARG A 43 -1.61 -1.64 -3.21
C ARG A 43 -0.59 -2.26 -2.25
N SER A 44 -0.63 -1.86 -0.99
CA SER A 44 0.13 -2.41 0.12
C SER A 44 -0.86 -2.81 1.23
N GLN A 45 -0.66 -3.99 1.84
CA GLN A 45 -1.53 -4.47 2.92
C GLN A 45 -1.15 -3.82 4.25
N LEU A 46 0.14 -3.67 4.52
CA LEU A 46 0.69 -3.12 5.76
C LEU A 46 0.88 -1.60 5.75
N GLY A 47 0.49 -0.91 4.67
CA GLY A 47 0.58 0.54 4.56
C GLY A 47 2.02 1.06 4.39
N SER A 48 2.88 0.31 3.68
CA SER A 48 4.30 0.66 3.51
C SER A 48 4.54 1.96 2.76
N PHE A 49 3.57 2.50 2.01
CA PHE A 49 3.72 3.80 1.35
C PHE A 49 3.63 4.98 2.33
N GLY A 50 3.25 4.73 3.59
CA GLY A 50 3.28 5.72 4.66
C GLY A 50 4.70 6.15 5.05
N LYS A 51 5.67 5.23 4.97
CA LYS A 51 7.08 5.49 5.32
C LYS A 51 7.86 5.92 4.09
N ARG A 52 8.55 7.06 4.15
CA ARG A 52 9.24 7.64 2.99
C ARG A 52 10.33 6.73 2.47
N GLU A 53 11.08 6.08 3.37
CA GLU A 53 12.19 5.20 3.04
C GLU A 53 11.69 3.96 2.28
N ARG A 54 10.59 3.36 2.77
CA ARG A 54 9.97 2.22 2.08
C ARG A 54 9.36 2.61 0.74
N LEU A 55 8.69 3.76 0.69
CA LEU A 55 8.13 4.26 -0.55
C LEU A 55 9.23 4.45 -1.61
N GLN A 56 10.39 5.01 -1.24
CA GLN A 56 11.52 5.15 -2.17
C GLN A 56 12.01 3.80 -2.69
N VAL A 57 12.24 2.82 -1.82
CA VAL A 57 12.67 1.47 -2.23
C VAL A 57 11.66 0.82 -3.19
N ILE A 58 10.36 0.96 -2.91
CA ILE A 58 9.31 0.41 -3.77
C ILE A 58 9.31 1.13 -5.13
N LEU A 59 9.46 2.45 -5.14
CA LEU A 59 9.52 3.22 -6.39
C LEU A 59 10.77 2.89 -7.21
N GLU A 60 11.90 2.62 -6.58
CA GLU A 60 13.12 2.18 -7.25
C GLU A 60 12.93 0.80 -7.91
N GLU A 61 12.30 -0.14 -7.19
CA GLU A 61 11.97 -1.47 -7.74
C GLU A 61 11.00 -1.36 -8.92
N GLU A 62 9.93 -0.58 -8.78
CA GLU A 62 8.93 -0.37 -9.83
C GLU A 62 9.52 0.44 -11.01
N ALA A 63 10.51 1.31 -10.77
CA ALA A 63 11.22 2.03 -11.82
C ALA A 63 12.07 1.12 -12.71
N LEU A 64 12.50 -0.06 -12.23
CA LEU A 64 13.14 -1.08 -13.08
C LEU A 64 12.22 -1.52 -14.22
N ALA A 65 10.93 -1.62 -13.93
CA ALA A 65 9.89 -1.92 -14.91
C ALA A 65 9.42 -0.69 -15.70
N GLY A 66 10.02 0.49 -15.46
CA GLY A 66 9.67 1.74 -16.12
C GLY A 66 8.49 2.49 -15.51
N TRP A 67 7.97 2.03 -14.36
CA TRP A 67 6.90 2.73 -13.66
C TRP A 67 7.42 3.96 -12.93
N LYS A 68 6.65 5.06 -13.01
CA LYS A 68 6.92 6.33 -12.34
C LYS A 68 5.72 6.73 -11.49
N LEU A 69 5.98 7.30 -10.31
CA LEU A 69 4.92 7.80 -9.45
C LEU A 69 4.16 8.94 -10.14
N VAL A 70 2.83 8.83 -10.16
CA VAL A 70 1.94 9.92 -10.56
C VAL A 70 1.39 10.58 -9.31
N GLU A 71 0.80 9.76 -8.43
CA GLU A 71 -0.01 10.24 -7.33
C GLU A 71 0.03 9.25 -6.17
N LYS A 72 0.03 9.76 -4.95
CA LYS A 72 -0.11 8.97 -3.72
C LYS A 72 -1.47 9.27 -3.12
N PHE A 73 -2.34 8.26 -3.07
CA PHE A 73 -3.68 8.42 -2.48
C PHE A 73 -3.61 8.37 -0.95
N ASP A 74 -2.99 7.32 -0.41
CA ASP A 74 -2.92 7.06 1.02
C ASP A 74 -1.65 6.23 1.35
N ALA A 75 -1.56 5.68 2.56
CA ALA A 75 -0.44 4.83 2.96
C ALA A 75 -0.44 3.44 2.29
N GLN A 76 -1.54 3.05 1.67
CA GLN A 76 -1.79 1.72 1.10
C GLN A 76 -1.95 1.72 -0.42
N ARG A 77 -2.15 2.86 -1.08
CA ARG A 77 -2.42 2.96 -2.51
C ARG A 77 -1.61 4.09 -3.15
N ILE A 78 -0.89 3.76 -4.22
CA ILE A 78 -0.21 4.72 -5.10
C ILE A 78 -0.58 4.45 -6.55
N ARG A 79 -0.65 5.51 -7.35
CA ARG A 79 -0.85 5.45 -8.80
C ARG A 79 0.48 5.64 -9.51
N LEU A 80 0.78 4.73 -10.43
CA LEU A 80 1.99 4.75 -11.23
C LEU A 80 1.62 4.88 -12.72
N LYS A 81 2.50 5.52 -13.50
CA LYS A 81 2.43 5.58 -14.96
C LYS A 81 3.71 5.07 -15.61
N ARG A 82 3.59 4.56 -16.82
CA ARG A 82 4.71 3.99 -17.58
C ARG A 82 4.46 4.15 -19.07
N PRO A 83 5.48 4.40 -19.90
CA PRO A 83 5.31 4.39 -21.35
C PRO A 83 5.21 2.94 -21.86
N SER A 84 4.34 2.67 -22.83
CA SER A 84 4.13 1.35 -23.44
C SER A 84 5.41 0.76 -24.04
N SER A 85 6.36 1.61 -24.46
CA SER A 85 7.68 1.20 -24.96
C SER A 85 8.52 0.47 -23.90
N ALA A 86 8.26 0.69 -22.60
CA ALA A 86 8.93 -0.03 -21.53
C ALA A 86 8.56 -1.53 -21.52
N LYS A 87 7.41 -1.91 -22.10
CA LYS A 87 6.93 -3.29 -22.18
C LYS A 87 7.90 -4.25 -22.87
N ALA A 88 8.69 -3.73 -23.82
CA ALA A 88 9.69 -4.53 -24.53
C ALA A 88 10.74 -5.15 -23.59
N ARG A 89 10.95 -4.57 -22.41
CA ARG A 89 11.92 -5.05 -21.41
C ARG A 89 11.29 -5.85 -20.27
N ASP A 90 10.00 -6.15 -20.36
CA ASP A 90 9.30 -6.85 -19.28
C ASP A 90 9.80 -8.28 -19.08
N GLY A 91 10.31 -8.90 -20.15
CA GLY A 91 10.88 -10.26 -20.09
C GLY A 91 12.16 -10.37 -19.26
N ASP A 92 12.87 -9.25 -19.00
CA ASP A 92 14.13 -9.25 -18.26
C ASP A 92 13.94 -9.07 -16.74
N LEU A 93 12.69 -8.85 -16.30
CA LEU A 93 12.38 -8.56 -14.91
C LEU A 93 12.23 -9.83 -14.07
N LYS A 94 12.70 -9.74 -12.82
CA LYS A 94 12.57 -10.84 -11.83
C LYS A 94 11.19 -10.92 -11.18
N PHE A 95 10.30 -9.98 -11.49
CA PHE A 95 8.98 -9.85 -10.89
C PHE A 95 7.94 -9.48 -11.95
N ASP A 96 6.67 -9.75 -11.65
CA ASP A 96 5.55 -9.39 -12.51
C ASP A 96 5.32 -7.85 -12.55
N PRO A 97 5.51 -7.18 -13.69
CA PRO A 97 5.33 -5.73 -13.83
C PRO A 97 3.89 -5.28 -13.64
N TYR A 98 2.90 -6.16 -13.82
CA TYR A 98 1.48 -5.86 -13.76
C TYR A 98 0.86 -6.20 -12.40
N ARG A 99 1.68 -6.60 -11.41
CA ARG A 99 1.23 -6.83 -10.04
C ARG A 99 0.53 -5.58 -9.48
N THR A 100 -0.63 -5.80 -8.88
CA THR A 100 -1.44 -4.77 -8.22
C THR A 100 -1.24 -4.76 -6.71
N LEU A 101 -0.63 -5.80 -6.17
CA LEU A 101 -0.31 -5.96 -4.76
C LEU A 101 1.20 -6.08 -4.59
N TYR A 102 1.78 -5.21 -3.76
CA TYR A 102 3.19 -5.28 -3.42
C TYR A 102 3.42 -6.38 -2.37
N PRO A 103 4.35 -7.33 -2.61
CA PRO A 103 4.67 -8.37 -1.64
C PRO A 103 5.40 -7.74 -0.45
N GLU A 104 4.83 -7.88 0.73
CA GLU A 104 5.41 -7.37 1.96
C GLU A 104 5.75 -8.55 2.87
N ASN A 105 6.96 -8.55 3.44
CA ASN A 105 7.35 -9.52 4.45
C ASN A 105 7.19 -8.86 5.85
N PRO A 106 6.18 -9.26 6.65
CA PRO A 106 5.96 -8.72 7.99
C PRO A 106 7.15 -8.97 8.93
N PHE A 107 7.90 -10.06 8.70
CA PHE A 107 9.00 -10.52 9.53
C PHE A 107 10.34 -9.88 9.19
N ALA A 108 10.46 -9.25 8.01
CA ALA A 108 11.66 -8.52 7.61
C ALA A 108 11.80 -7.14 8.27
N SER A 109 10.89 -6.80 9.21
CA SER A 109 11.03 -5.54 9.95
C SER A 109 12.15 -5.64 10.99
N PRO A 110 13.01 -4.61 11.13
CA PRO A 110 14.10 -4.63 12.10
C PRO A 110 13.59 -4.79 13.55
N ALA A 111 12.41 -4.24 13.85
CA ALA A 111 11.76 -4.40 15.16
C ALA A 111 11.41 -5.87 15.46
N VAL A 112 10.87 -6.61 14.48
CA VAL A 112 10.55 -8.04 14.65
C VAL A 112 11.82 -8.86 14.81
N LEU A 113 12.87 -8.59 14.04
CA LEU A 113 14.16 -9.29 14.17
C LEU A 113 14.79 -9.09 15.55
N VAL A 114 14.76 -7.87 16.08
CA VAL A 114 15.25 -7.59 17.44
C VAL A 114 14.40 -8.32 18.49
N ALA A 115 13.07 -8.32 18.35
CA ALA A 115 12.18 -9.01 19.27
C ALA A 115 12.42 -10.53 19.28
N VAL A 116 12.60 -11.14 18.10
CA VAL A 116 12.93 -12.57 17.97
C VAL A 116 14.30 -12.87 18.59
N GLY A 117 15.31 -12.05 18.31
CA GLY A 117 16.64 -12.19 18.92
C GLY A 117 16.59 -12.11 20.45
N ALA A 118 15.83 -11.16 21.00
CA ALA A 118 15.64 -11.01 22.44
C ALA A 118 14.90 -12.22 23.06
N ALA A 119 13.88 -12.75 22.38
CA ALA A 119 13.17 -13.95 22.84
C ALA A 119 14.09 -15.18 22.89
N ILE A 120 14.89 -15.42 21.84
CA ILE A 120 15.86 -16.52 21.81
C ILE A 120 16.91 -16.36 22.92
N ALA A 121 17.43 -15.15 23.11
CA ALA A 121 18.39 -14.86 24.18
C ALA A 121 17.79 -15.13 25.57
N SER A 122 16.52 -14.78 25.76
CA SER A 122 15.80 -14.99 27.03
C SER A 122 15.58 -16.47 27.32
N ILE A 123 15.24 -17.26 26.30
CA ILE A 123 15.12 -18.73 26.40
C ILE A 123 16.49 -19.34 26.70
N GLY A 124 17.55 -18.92 26.01
CA GLY A 124 18.91 -19.41 26.27
C GLY A 124 19.41 -19.10 27.68
N ALA A 125 19.18 -17.87 28.16
CA ALA A 125 19.51 -17.48 29.53
C ALA A 125 18.69 -18.27 30.56
N GLY A 126 17.38 -18.43 30.34
CA GLY A 126 16.52 -19.25 31.21
C GLY A 126 16.96 -20.72 31.25
N PHE A 127 17.33 -21.28 30.10
CA PHE A 127 17.84 -22.65 30.01
C PHE A 127 19.19 -22.80 30.72
N ALA A 128 20.11 -21.84 30.57
CA ALA A 128 21.38 -21.84 31.29
C ALA A 128 21.18 -21.77 32.82
N VAL A 129 20.31 -20.89 33.30
CA VAL A 129 19.96 -20.79 34.72
C VAL A 129 19.32 -22.09 35.23
N PHE A 130 18.44 -22.70 34.44
CA PHE A 130 17.85 -23.99 34.77
C PHE A 130 18.92 -25.08 34.92
N MET A 131 19.85 -25.17 33.96
CA MET A 131 20.94 -26.16 34.01
C MET A 131 21.88 -25.94 35.22
N ILE A 132 22.20 -24.68 35.55
CA ILE A 132 22.99 -24.35 36.75
C ILE A 132 22.26 -24.83 38.01
N ASN A 133 20.95 -24.63 38.10
CA ASN A 133 20.16 -25.05 39.26
C ASN A 133 20.03 -26.59 39.39
N GLN A 134 20.15 -27.33 38.29
CA GLN A 134 20.13 -28.80 38.31
C GLN A 134 21.51 -29.42 38.62
N GLY A 135 22.58 -28.62 38.71
CA GLY A 135 23.93 -29.13 38.94
C GLY A 135 24.45 -30.04 37.83
N THR A 136 23.88 -29.93 36.62
CA THR A 136 24.18 -30.80 35.46
C THR A 136 25.26 -30.24 34.54
N TRP A 137 26.04 -29.28 35.02
CA TRP A 137 27.26 -28.80 34.36
C TRP A 137 28.44 -29.70 34.76
N PRO A 138 29.30 -30.14 33.82
CA PRO A 138 30.57 -30.77 34.18
C PRO A 138 31.52 -29.80 34.88
#